data_AF-A0A6N7HMG7-F1
#
_entry.id   AF-A0A6N7HMG7-F1
#
_cell.length_a   1.000
_cell.length_b   1.000
_cell.length_c   1.000
_cell.angle_alpha   90.00
_cell.angle_beta   90.00
_cell.angle_gamma   90.00
#
_symmetry.space_group_name_H-M   'P 1'
#
loop_
_entity.id
_entity.type
_entity.pdbx_description
1 polymer ?
#
loop_
_entity_poly.entity_id
_entity_poly.type
_entity_poly.pdbx_seq_one_letter_code
_entity_poly.pdbx_strand_id
1 'polypeptide(L)'
;MTKQDDKRAAVKARLAKAPSPTARTEVLRAHLLRRARSKSPTWIDELAELASECDVEPHVLRATVSTLAWQARDVGQSLPIVSADDAGPASTRELCRRYLHGFRLRFDFRFEALGAQVPVWLKADPDDALFLALSGFAGLGRQASRALRDVEESLESPNADQVTRNVCLHALWFGNDVDGQAERIIRLSDEMINRGEDEANLYFWRAYAFRRLERFDEAMVSIDRAIELHPPGMNIVHQDYVRERALIATSKLVLAQVAMHARQVSDELRAEMSSQLESAKAELRKQQEDAQKVVSDSLLKIVEILGLFIALAGFLVGSGVVAFRATGFWQNFASMSLVLLGSVLFFGLLRLVIRYRPQRR
;
A
#
# COMPACT_ATOMS: atom_id res chain seq x y z
N MET A 1 -31.96 45.22 -37.01
CA MET A 1 -31.09 44.47 -36.08
C MET A 1 -31.96 43.91 -34.97
N THR A 2 -31.94 42.60 -34.77
CA THR A 2 -32.73 41.97 -33.70
C THR A 2 -32.00 42.07 -32.35
N LYS A 3 -32.71 41.96 -31.22
CA LYS A 3 -32.13 41.94 -29.87
C LYS A 3 -31.08 40.81 -29.67
N GLN A 4 -31.09 39.80 -30.53
CA GLN A 4 -30.13 38.70 -30.53
C GLN A 4 -28.83 39.07 -31.27
N ASP A 5 -28.93 39.84 -32.36
CA ASP A 5 -27.78 40.37 -33.10
C ASP A 5 -26.96 41.34 -32.24
N ASP A 6 -27.64 42.22 -31.50
CA ASP A 6 -26.99 43.18 -30.59
C ASP A 6 -26.23 42.46 -29.46
N LYS A 7 -26.81 41.36 -28.92
CA LYS A 7 -26.14 40.54 -27.90
C LYS A 7 -24.92 39.82 -28.47
N ARG A 8 -25.01 39.28 -29.69
CA ARG A 8 -23.90 38.60 -30.36
C ARG A 8 -22.76 39.59 -30.63
N ALA A 9 -23.06 40.78 -31.14
CA ALA A 9 -22.08 41.85 -31.36
C ALA A 9 -21.38 42.28 -30.06
N ALA A 10 -22.13 42.42 -28.96
CA ALA A 10 -21.57 42.77 -27.66
C ALA A 10 -20.59 41.71 -27.13
N VAL A 11 -20.88 40.42 -27.32
CA VAL A 11 -19.98 39.32 -26.91
C VAL A 11 -18.71 39.33 -27.74
N LYS A 12 -18.81 39.48 -29.07
CA LYS A 12 -17.65 39.60 -29.97
C LYS A 12 -16.74 40.75 -29.54
N ALA A 13 -17.30 41.92 -29.25
CA ALA A 13 -16.55 43.07 -28.77
C ALA A 13 -15.86 42.83 -27.42
N ARG A 14 -16.48 42.06 -26.51
CA ARG A 14 -15.87 41.66 -25.23
C ARG A 14 -14.76 40.63 -25.42
N LEU A 15 -14.91 39.68 -26.33
CA LEU A 15 -13.86 38.70 -26.67
C LEU A 15 -12.62 39.38 -27.24
N ALA A 16 -12.80 40.32 -28.17
CA ALA A 16 -11.71 41.08 -28.76
C ALA A 16 -10.94 41.96 -27.74
N LYS A 17 -11.60 42.35 -26.63
CA LYS A 17 -11.01 43.14 -25.54
C LYS A 17 -10.47 42.31 -24.38
N ALA A 18 -10.67 40.99 -24.40
CA ALA A 18 -10.26 40.12 -23.29
C ALA A 18 -8.72 40.01 -23.28
N PRO A 19 -8.05 40.34 -22.15
CA PRO A 19 -6.59 40.47 -22.11
C PRO A 19 -5.85 39.12 -22.04
N SER A 20 -6.56 38.01 -21.85
CA SER A 20 -5.94 36.68 -21.69
C SER A 20 -6.89 35.56 -22.15
N PRO A 21 -6.36 34.36 -22.44
CA PRO A 21 -7.18 33.18 -22.71
C PRO A 21 -8.22 32.88 -21.62
N THR A 22 -7.83 32.99 -20.35
CA THR A 22 -8.74 32.81 -19.21
C THR A 22 -9.89 33.83 -19.26
N ALA A 23 -9.59 35.09 -19.57
CA ALA A 23 -10.63 36.11 -19.72
C ALA A 23 -11.56 35.83 -20.92
N ARG A 24 -11.04 35.29 -22.03
CA ARG A 24 -11.86 34.84 -23.17
C ARG A 24 -12.80 33.70 -22.76
N THR A 25 -12.29 32.70 -22.04
CA THR A 25 -13.11 31.59 -21.47
C THR A 25 -14.22 32.13 -20.58
N GLU A 26 -13.93 33.10 -19.72
CA GLU A 26 -14.93 33.72 -18.84
C GLU A 26 -16.03 34.47 -19.59
N VAL A 27 -15.66 35.21 -20.64
CA VAL A 27 -16.64 35.90 -21.50
C VAL A 27 -17.57 34.88 -22.17
N LEU A 28 -17.04 33.81 -22.76
CA LEU A 28 -17.83 32.76 -23.41
C LEU A 28 -18.72 32.03 -22.40
N ARG A 29 -18.16 31.64 -21.25
CA ARG A 29 -18.86 30.97 -20.15
C ARG A 29 -20.05 31.81 -19.69
N ALA A 30 -19.83 33.09 -19.37
CA ALA A 30 -20.88 33.98 -18.90
C ALA A 30 -22.02 34.14 -19.92
N HIS A 31 -21.69 34.19 -21.21
CA HIS A 31 -22.68 34.31 -22.28
C HIS A 31 -23.52 33.04 -22.48
N LEU A 32 -22.87 31.87 -22.40
CA LEU A 32 -23.48 30.59 -22.76
C LEU A 32 -24.09 29.83 -21.58
N LEU A 33 -23.71 30.14 -20.33
CA LEU A 33 -24.09 29.40 -19.12
C LEU A 33 -25.60 29.11 -19.03
N ARG A 34 -26.44 30.13 -19.25
CA ARG A 34 -27.90 29.97 -19.17
C ARG A 34 -28.42 28.94 -20.19
N ARG A 35 -27.84 28.91 -21.39
CA ARG A 35 -28.25 27.96 -22.45
C ARG A 35 -27.67 26.57 -22.18
N ALA A 36 -26.44 26.49 -21.66
CA ALA A 36 -25.85 25.23 -21.22
C ALA A 36 -26.69 24.56 -20.13
N ARG A 37 -27.32 25.33 -19.23
CA ARG A 37 -28.28 24.83 -18.22
C ARG A 37 -29.70 24.58 -18.75
N SER A 38 -29.92 24.65 -20.06
CA SER A 38 -31.20 24.26 -20.67
C SER A 38 -31.18 22.80 -21.14
N LYS A 39 -32.34 22.25 -21.50
CA LYS A 39 -32.42 20.90 -22.10
C LYS A 39 -31.91 20.85 -23.55
N SER A 40 -31.66 21.99 -24.19
CA SER A 40 -31.22 22.07 -25.59
C SER A 40 -29.68 22.17 -25.70
N PRO A 41 -29.03 21.34 -26.53
CA PRO A 41 -27.58 21.40 -26.72
C PRO A 41 -27.12 22.54 -27.65
N THR A 42 -28.03 23.42 -28.12
CA THR A 42 -27.75 24.49 -29.10
C THR A 42 -26.64 25.46 -28.70
N TRP A 43 -26.31 25.56 -27.40
CA TRP A 43 -25.20 26.37 -26.93
C TRP A 43 -23.85 25.93 -27.52
N ILE A 44 -23.68 24.65 -27.87
CA ILE A 44 -22.43 24.14 -28.43
C ILE A 44 -22.21 24.65 -29.87
N ASP A 45 -23.30 24.79 -30.63
CA ASP A 45 -23.26 25.30 -31.99
C ASP A 45 -23.09 26.83 -31.97
N GLU A 46 -23.73 27.54 -31.03
CA GLU A 46 -23.50 28.97 -30.81
C GLU A 46 -22.05 29.26 -30.40
N LEU A 47 -21.45 28.41 -29.55
CA LEU A 47 -20.03 28.48 -29.20
C LEU A 47 -19.15 28.31 -30.43
N ALA A 48 -19.40 27.27 -31.23
CA ALA A 48 -18.63 26.99 -32.43
C ALA A 48 -18.65 28.16 -33.43
N GLU A 49 -19.83 28.76 -33.64
CA GLU A 49 -19.92 29.91 -34.55
C GLU A 49 -19.18 31.13 -34.01
N LEU A 50 -19.33 31.46 -32.72
CA LEU A 50 -18.58 32.57 -32.10
C LEU A 50 -17.08 32.32 -32.16
N ALA A 51 -16.67 31.08 -31.97
CA ALA A 51 -15.28 30.65 -32.03
C ALA A 51 -14.68 30.84 -33.42
N SER A 52 -15.38 30.41 -34.47
CA SER A 52 -14.94 30.62 -35.85
C SER A 52 -14.93 32.10 -36.24
N GLU A 53 -15.91 32.88 -35.80
CA GLU A 53 -16.00 34.31 -36.13
C GLU A 53 -14.95 35.17 -35.42
N CYS A 54 -14.46 34.73 -34.27
CA CYS A 54 -13.54 35.50 -33.42
C CYS A 54 -12.15 34.87 -33.30
N ASP A 55 -11.84 33.85 -34.11
CA ASP A 55 -10.58 33.10 -34.07
C ASP A 55 -10.18 32.71 -32.63
N VAL A 56 -11.05 31.91 -31.99
CA VAL A 56 -10.83 31.44 -30.61
C VAL A 56 -9.91 30.24 -30.62
N GLU A 57 -8.87 30.30 -29.78
CA GLU A 57 -7.84 29.27 -29.69
C GLU A 57 -8.40 27.96 -29.14
N PRO A 58 -7.88 26.79 -29.57
CA PRO A 58 -8.38 25.48 -29.11
C PRO A 58 -8.41 25.30 -27.60
N HIS A 59 -7.40 25.79 -26.87
CA HIS A 59 -7.36 25.69 -25.41
C HIS A 59 -8.48 26.49 -24.72
N VAL A 60 -8.89 27.63 -25.28
CA VAL A 60 -10.06 28.41 -24.80
C VAL A 60 -11.36 27.64 -25.07
N LEU A 61 -11.45 26.96 -26.23
CA LEU A 61 -12.60 26.08 -26.52
C LEU A 61 -12.68 24.93 -25.54
N ARG A 62 -11.59 24.19 -25.34
CA ARG A 62 -11.54 23.05 -24.41
C ARG A 62 -11.92 23.47 -22.99
N ALA A 63 -11.41 24.60 -22.50
CA ALA A 63 -11.76 25.15 -21.18
C ALA A 63 -13.23 25.55 -21.06
N THR A 64 -13.76 26.23 -22.08
CA THR A 64 -15.17 26.65 -22.13
C THR A 64 -16.10 25.42 -22.18
N VAL A 65 -15.81 24.47 -23.06
CA VAL A 65 -16.62 23.25 -23.25
C VAL A 65 -16.56 22.37 -22.00
N SER A 66 -15.39 22.14 -21.40
CA SER A 66 -15.25 21.36 -20.16
C SER A 66 -16.15 21.91 -19.04
N THR A 67 -16.10 23.22 -18.82
CA THR A 67 -16.88 23.88 -17.75
C THR A 67 -18.38 23.82 -18.02
N LEU A 68 -18.81 24.15 -19.24
CA LEU A 68 -20.23 24.18 -19.61
C LEU A 68 -20.83 22.77 -19.76
N ALA A 69 -20.02 21.78 -20.15
CA ALA A 69 -20.44 20.38 -20.23
C ALA A 69 -20.85 19.83 -18.86
N TRP A 70 -20.17 20.22 -17.78
CA TRP A 70 -20.58 19.86 -16.41
C TRP A 70 -21.96 20.43 -16.07
N GLN A 71 -22.20 21.70 -16.41
CA GLN A 71 -23.50 22.36 -16.16
C GLN A 71 -24.62 21.74 -17.00
N ALA A 72 -24.34 21.40 -18.26
CA ALA A 72 -25.26 20.70 -19.15
C ALA A 72 -25.57 19.28 -18.66
N ARG A 73 -24.57 18.59 -18.09
CA ARG A 73 -24.73 17.27 -17.48
C ARG A 73 -25.67 17.30 -16.28
N ASP A 74 -25.49 18.27 -15.39
CA ASP A 74 -26.28 18.41 -14.16
C ASP A 74 -27.79 18.56 -14.44
N VAL A 75 -28.14 19.25 -15.53
CA VAL A 75 -29.54 19.38 -15.97
C VAL A 75 -30.01 18.24 -16.88
N GLY A 76 -29.22 17.17 -17.07
CA GLY A 76 -29.57 16.03 -17.93
C GLY A 76 -29.82 16.42 -19.39
N GLN A 77 -29.01 17.33 -19.94
CA GLN A 77 -29.08 17.71 -21.36
C GLN A 77 -28.64 16.55 -22.25
N SER A 78 -29.34 16.33 -23.36
CA SER A 78 -28.96 15.35 -24.38
C SER A 78 -27.66 15.73 -25.09
N LEU A 79 -26.97 14.73 -25.62
CA LEU A 79 -25.77 14.94 -26.43
C LEU A 79 -26.15 15.26 -27.88
N PRO A 80 -25.48 16.21 -28.54
CA PRO A 80 -25.67 16.44 -29.98
C PRO A 80 -25.19 15.23 -30.79
N ILE A 81 -25.68 15.04 -32.02
CA ILE A 81 -25.17 13.97 -32.89
C ILE A 81 -23.79 14.37 -33.43
N VAL A 82 -22.83 13.44 -33.37
CA VAL A 82 -21.50 13.58 -33.98
C VAL A 82 -21.44 12.62 -35.17
N SER A 83 -21.16 13.15 -36.37
CA SER A 83 -20.94 12.34 -37.56
C SER A 83 -19.61 11.59 -37.44
N ALA A 84 -19.59 10.31 -37.80
CA ALA A 84 -18.41 9.47 -37.77
C ALA A 84 -17.61 9.47 -39.09
N ASP A 85 -18.17 10.05 -40.16
CA ASP A 85 -17.78 9.71 -41.53
C ASP A 85 -16.85 10.74 -42.20
N ASP A 86 -16.51 11.85 -41.55
CA ASP A 86 -15.62 12.85 -42.15
C ASP A 86 -14.15 12.53 -41.87
N ALA A 87 -13.45 12.14 -42.94
CA ALA A 87 -12.02 11.79 -42.93
C ALA A 87 -11.07 13.01 -42.97
N GLY A 88 -11.61 14.23 -42.97
CA GLY A 88 -10.83 15.48 -42.96
C GLY A 88 -10.66 16.09 -41.56
N PRO A 89 -9.79 17.10 -41.40
CA PRO A 89 -9.64 17.84 -40.15
C PRO A 89 -11.00 18.41 -39.72
N ALA A 90 -11.31 18.31 -38.43
CA ALA A 90 -12.60 18.76 -37.94
C ALA A 90 -12.73 20.29 -38.04
N SER A 91 -13.87 20.75 -38.57
CA SER A 91 -14.30 22.13 -38.41
C SER A 91 -14.41 22.51 -36.93
N THR A 92 -14.36 23.81 -36.61
CA THR A 92 -14.55 24.29 -35.22
C THR A 92 -15.84 23.75 -34.59
N ARG A 93 -16.89 23.57 -35.40
CA ARG A 93 -18.18 22.99 -34.96
C ARG A 93 -18.05 21.52 -34.59
N GLU A 94 -17.36 20.74 -35.41
CA GLU A 94 -17.12 19.32 -35.12
C GLU A 94 -16.22 19.14 -33.91
N LEU A 95 -15.14 19.92 -33.78
CA LEU A 95 -14.28 19.90 -32.59
C LEU A 95 -15.05 20.21 -31.32
N CYS A 96 -15.87 21.28 -31.30
CA CYS A 96 -16.69 21.61 -30.13
C CYS A 96 -17.62 20.45 -29.74
N ARG A 97 -18.27 19.81 -30.72
CA ARG A 97 -19.16 18.67 -30.46
C ARG A 97 -18.39 17.43 -29.98
N ARG A 98 -17.23 17.11 -30.58
CA ARG A 98 -16.35 16.01 -30.15
C ARG A 98 -15.83 16.23 -28.73
N TYR A 99 -15.38 17.45 -28.40
CA TYR A 99 -14.98 17.80 -27.02
C TYR A 99 -16.15 17.66 -26.03
N LEU A 100 -17.35 18.13 -26.38
CA LEU A 100 -18.53 17.96 -25.52
C LEU A 100 -18.83 16.47 -25.28
N HIS A 101 -18.78 15.64 -26.31
CA HIS A 101 -18.94 14.19 -26.17
C HIS A 101 -17.87 13.58 -25.28
N GLY A 102 -16.59 13.89 -25.54
CA GLY A 102 -15.46 13.41 -24.76
C GLY A 102 -15.62 13.73 -23.27
N PHE A 103 -15.93 14.98 -22.93
CA PHE A 103 -16.15 15.38 -21.54
C PHE A 103 -17.36 14.69 -20.92
N ARG A 104 -18.49 14.59 -21.63
CA ARG A 104 -19.70 13.96 -21.08
C ARG A 104 -19.49 12.47 -20.83
N LEU A 105 -18.88 11.75 -21.77
CA LEU A 105 -18.52 10.34 -21.57
C LEU A 105 -17.50 10.17 -20.44
N ARG A 106 -16.51 11.07 -20.31
CA ARG A 106 -15.54 11.07 -19.22
C ARG A 106 -16.21 11.30 -17.86
N PHE A 107 -17.09 12.29 -17.75
CA PHE A 107 -17.80 12.60 -16.49
C PHE A 107 -18.74 11.47 -16.05
N ASP A 108 -19.27 10.72 -17.01
CA ASP A 108 -20.16 9.58 -16.76
C ASP A 108 -19.41 8.24 -16.73
N PHE A 109 -18.06 8.27 -16.74
CA PHE A 109 -17.18 7.09 -16.72
C PHE A 109 -17.55 6.03 -17.78
N ARG A 110 -17.99 6.48 -18.96
CA ARG A 110 -18.39 5.60 -20.08
C ARG A 110 -17.17 5.18 -20.90
N PHE A 111 -16.24 4.44 -20.26
CA PHE A 111 -14.94 4.09 -20.84
C PHE A 111 -15.05 3.35 -22.18
N GLU A 112 -15.96 2.38 -22.30
CA GLU A 112 -16.16 1.63 -23.56
C GLU A 112 -16.65 2.52 -24.70
N ALA A 113 -17.67 3.34 -24.44
CA ALA A 113 -18.22 4.24 -25.46
C ALA A 113 -17.20 5.30 -25.88
N LEU A 114 -16.40 5.81 -24.94
CA LEU A 114 -15.33 6.77 -25.23
C LEU A 114 -14.20 6.09 -26.02
N GLY A 115 -13.78 4.90 -25.60
CA GLY A 115 -12.74 4.10 -26.27
C GLY A 115 -13.12 3.66 -27.68
N ALA A 116 -14.41 3.55 -28.00
CA ALA A 116 -14.89 3.31 -29.36
C ALA A 116 -14.85 4.56 -30.25
N GLN A 117 -15.08 5.75 -29.68
CA GLN A 117 -15.16 7.00 -30.46
C GLN A 117 -13.82 7.70 -30.66
N VAL A 118 -12.98 7.74 -29.61
CA VAL A 118 -11.70 8.48 -29.65
C VAL A 118 -10.78 8.03 -30.80
N PRO A 119 -10.66 6.74 -31.17
CA PRO A 119 -9.86 6.33 -32.32
C PRO A 119 -10.33 6.95 -33.65
N VAL A 120 -11.64 7.18 -33.81
CA VAL A 120 -12.20 7.86 -35.00
C VAL A 120 -11.79 9.33 -34.99
N TRP A 121 -11.85 9.99 -33.83
CA TRP A 121 -11.44 11.40 -33.70
C TRP A 121 -9.94 11.58 -33.91
N LEU A 122 -9.10 10.71 -33.36
CA LEU A 122 -7.65 10.73 -33.57
C LEU A 122 -7.25 10.42 -35.01
N LYS A 123 -8.05 9.67 -35.76
CA LYS A 123 -7.80 9.49 -37.20
C LYS A 123 -7.93 10.80 -37.98
N ALA A 124 -8.88 11.65 -37.60
CA ALA A 124 -9.11 12.95 -38.22
C ALA A 124 -8.14 14.03 -37.69
N ASP A 125 -7.84 14.00 -36.40
CA ASP A 125 -7.03 14.98 -35.69
C ASP A 125 -5.97 14.26 -34.81
N PRO A 126 -4.90 13.69 -35.39
CA PRO A 126 -3.98 12.78 -34.68
C PRO A 126 -3.15 13.47 -33.59
N ASP A 127 -2.91 14.77 -33.73
CA ASP A 127 -2.07 15.54 -32.81
C ASP A 127 -2.87 16.27 -31.71
N ASP A 128 -4.18 16.06 -31.60
CA ASP A 128 -5.00 16.69 -30.57
C ASP A 128 -4.72 16.07 -29.19
N ALA A 129 -4.02 16.81 -28.33
CA ALA A 129 -3.62 16.34 -27.01
C ALA A 129 -4.81 15.95 -26.12
N LEU A 130 -5.96 16.62 -26.27
CA LEU A 130 -7.15 16.27 -25.47
C LEU A 130 -7.74 14.94 -25.93
N PHE A 131 -7.74 14.63 -27.22
CA PHE A 131 -8.15 13.31 -27.71
C PHE A 131 -7.20 12.21 -27.25
N LEU A 132 -5.89 12.45 -27.25
CA LEU A 132 -4.92 11.51 -26.65
C LEU A 132 -5.18 11.31 -25.14
N ALA A 133 -5.45 12.39 -24.40
CA ALA A 133 -5.80 12.31 -22.97
C ALA A 133 -7.08 11.50 -22.73
N LEU A 134 -8.10 11.70 -23.56
CA LEU A 134 -9.35 10.96 -23.51
C LEU A 134 -9.16 9.48 -23.89
N SER A 135 -8.24 9.18 -24.82
CA SER A 135 -7.82 7.81 -25.15
C SER A 135 -7.19 7.15 -23.93
N GLY A 136 -6.22 7.82 -23.31
CA GLY A 136 -5.57 7.37 -22.08
C GLY A 136 -6.55 7.16 -20.94
N PHE A 137 -7.50 8.08 -20.73
CA PHE A 137 -8.58 7.95 -19.76
C PHE A 137 -9.47 6.73 -20.03
N ALA A 138 -9.95 6.57 -21.26
CA ALA A 138 -10.78 5.44 -21.66
C ALA A 138 -10.03 4.10 -21.56
N GLY A 139 -8.74 4.10 -21.87
CA GLY A 139 -7.87 2.94 -21.82
C GLY A 139 -7.56 2.52 -20.38
N LEU A 140 -7.17 3.44 -19.50
CA LEU A 140 -6.82 3.12 -18.12
C LEU A 140 -8.05 2.64 -17.34
N GLY A 141 -9.22 3.24 -17.58
CA GLY A 141 -10.48 2.73 -17.00
C GLY A 141 -10.89 1.33 -17.48
N ARG A 142 -10.33 0.85 -18.60
CA ARG A 142 -10.52 -0.51 -19.13
C ARG A 142 -9.29 -1.41 -18.93
N GLN A 143 -8.26 -0.91 -18.24
CA GLN A 143 -6.98 -1.62 -18.05
C GLN A 143 -6.33 -2.04 -19.38
N ALA A 144 -6.40 -1.20 -20.40
CA ALA A 144 -5.79 -1.45 -21.69
C ALA A 144 -4.27 -1.19 -21.64
N SER A 145 -3.47 -2.13 -22.15
CA SER A 145 -2.00 -2.11 -22.08
C SER A 145 -1.32 -0.88 -22.70
N ARG A 146 -1.94 -0.25 -23.71
CA ARG A 146 -1.41 0.97 -24.36
C ARG A 146 -1.79 2.26 -23.63
N ALA A 147 -2.73 2.23 -22.70
CA ALA A 147 -3.39 3.43 -22.21
C ALA A 147 -2.44 4.43 -21.53
N LEU A 148 -1.42 3.95 -20.81
CA LEU A 148 -0.43 4.83 -20.19
C LEU A 148 0.40 5.58 -21.24
N ARG A 149 0.74 4.94 -22.37
CA ARG A 149 1.46 5.60 -23.47
C ARG A 149 0.64 6.75 -24.04
N ASP A 150 -0.66 6.56 -24.24
CA ASP A 150 -1.52 7.63 -24.76
C ASP A 150 -1.60 8.83 -23.77
N VAL A 151 -1.54 8.57 -22.45
CA VAL A 151 -1.41 9.63 -21.43
C VAL A 151 -0.07 10.36 -21.55
N GLU A 152 1.04 9.64 -21.71
CA GLU A 152 2.38 10.23 -21.84
C GLU A 152 2.50 11.04 -23.14
N GLU A 153 2.07 10.51 -24.28
CA GLU A 153 2.02 11.21 -25.58
C GLU A 153 1.15 12.47 -25.50
N SER A 154 0.03 12.42 -24.78
CA SER A 154 -0.83 13.57 -24.56
C SER A 154 -0.11 14.69 -23.78
N LEU A 155 0.62 14.34 -22.72
CA LEU A 155 1.35 15.30 -21.88
C LEU A 155 2.55 15.93 -22.62
N GLU A 156 3.19 15.16 -23.51
CA GLU A 156 4.31 15.61 -24.33
C GLU A 156 3.88 16.45 -25.55
N SER A 157 2.58 16.43 -25.89
CA SER A 157 2.07 17.15 -27.06
C SER A 157 2.26 18.68 -26.93
N PRO A 158 2.70 19.37 -28.00
CA PRO A 158 2.86 20.82 -28.01
C PRO A 158 1.58 21.61 -27.69
N ASN A 159 0.41 21.00 -27.89
CA ASN A 159 -0.89 21.63 -27.61
C ASN A 159 -1.55 21.12 -26.31
N ALA A 160 -0.77 20.52 -25.40
CA ALA A 160 -1.22 20.16 -24.06
C ALA A 160 -1.50 21.40 -23.20
N ASP A 161 -2.77 21.64 -22.88
CA ASP A 161 -3.22 22.73 -22.00
C ASP A 161 -3.62 22.20 -20.61
N GLN A 162 -4.06 23.10 -19.72
CA GLN A 162 -4.49 22.75 -18.36
C GLN A 162 -5.62 21.71 -18.38
N VAL A 163 -6.57 21.82 -19.31
CA VAL A 163 -7.70 20.89 -19.42
C VAL A 163 -7.19 19.50 -19.81
N THR A 164 -6.25 19.43 -20.75
CA THR A 164 -5.59 18.18 -21.13
C THR A 164 -4.88 17.54 -19.93
N ARG A 165 -4.05 18.30 -19.19
CA ARG A 165 -3.37 17.77 -18.00
C ARG A 165 -4.32 17.29 -16.91
N ASN A 166 -5.44 17.99 -16.71
CA ASN A 166 -6.50 17.54 -15.80
C ASN A 166 -7.14 16.22 -16.24
N VAL A 167 -7.37 16.03 -17.54
CA VAL A 167 -7.86 14.75 -18.06
C VAL A 167 -6.82 13.64 -17.84
N CYS A 168 -5.53 13.93 -18.01
CA CYS A 168 -4.45 12.98 -17.71
C CYS A 168 -4.36 12.63 -16.23
N LEU A 169 -4.47 13.59 -15.31
CA LEU A 169 -4.56 13.31 -13.86
C LEU A 169 -5.75 12.39 -13.55
N HIS A 170 -6.91 12.69 -14.13
CA HIS A 170 -8.10 11.87 -13.98
C HIS A 170 -7.93 10.46 -14.58
N ALA A 171 -7.20 10.33 -15.68
CA ALA A 171 -6.87 9.04 -16.29
C ALA A 171 -5.98 8.21 -15.35
N LEU A 172 -4.89 8.82 -14.87
CA LEU A 172 -3.96 8.17 -13.93
C LEU A 172 -4.68 7.70 -12.68
N TRP A 173 -5.64 8.48 -12.15
CA TRP A 173 -6.45 8.10 -10.99
C TRP A 173 -7.20 6.76 -11.17
N PHE A 174 -7.62 6.40 -12.39
CA PHE A 174 -8.22 5.10 -12.68
C PHE A 174 -7.20 3.98 -12.97
N GLY A 175 -5.95 4.31 -13.30
CA GLY A 175 -4.87 3.35 -13.57
C GLY A 175 -4.22 2.78 -12.32
N ASN A 176 -5.00 2.10 -11.46
CA ASN A 176 -4.49 1.56 -10.19
C ASN A 176 -3.37 0.52 -10.34
N ASP A 177 -3.39 -0.19 -11.48
CA ASP A 177 -2.46 -1.22 -11.92
C ASP A 177 -1.19 -0.65 -12.59
N VAL A 178 -1.14 0.67 -12.82
CA VAL A 178 0.05 1.32 -13.37
C VAL A 178 1.15 1.41 -12.31
N ASP A 179 2.34 0.91 -12.67
CA ASP A 179 3.55 1.04 -11.86
C ASP A 179 3.91 2.52 -11.63
N GLY A 180 4.13 2.86 -10.36
CA GLY A 180 4.46 4.22 -9.94
C GLY A 180 3.33 5.25 -10.18
N GLN A 181 2.07 4.80 -10.26
CA GLN A 181 0.94 5.70 -10.53
C GLN A 181 0.85 6.87 -9.54
N ALA A 182 1.07 6.62 -8.24
CA ALA A 182 0.95 7.66 -7.23
C ALA A 182 2.04 8.73 -7.42
N GLU A 183 3.27 8.32 -7.69
CA GLU A 183 4.39 9.21 -8.00
C GLU A 183 4.16 10.01 -9.29
N ARG A 184 3.52 9.40 -10.30
CA ARG A 184 3.13 10.10 -11.54
C ARG A 184 2.08 11.17 -11.28
N ILE A 185 1.05 10.86 -10.50
CA ILE A 185 0.02 11.84 -10.09
C ILE A 185 0.66 12.99 -9.31
N ILE A 186 1.52 12.70 -8.34
CA ILE A 186 2.19 13.74 -7.54
C ILE A 186 3.05 14.63 -8.45
N ARG A 187 3.87 14.04 -9.32
CA ARG A 187 4.73 14.79 -10.25
C ARG A 187 3.93 15.71 -11.16
N LEU A 188 2.87 15.20 -11.79
CA LEU A 188 2.02 16.00 -12.68
C LEU A 188 1.27 17.09 -11.90
N SER A 189 0.80 16.78 -10.69
CA SER A 189 0.15 17.78 -9.82
C SER A 189 1.11 18.89 -9.43
N ASP A 190 2.35 18.56 -9.03
CA ASP A 190 3.37 19.54 -8.68
C ASP A 190 3.77 20.40 -9.90
N GLU A 191 3.87 19.80 -11.08
CA GLU A 191 4.10 20.53 -12.33
C GLU A 191 2.98 21.54 -12.60
N MET A 192 1.71 21.12 -12.50
CA MET A 192 0.56 21.99 -12.72
C MET A 192 0.49 23.13 -11.69
N ILE A 193 0.76 22.85 -10.42
CA ILE A 193 0.87 23.89 -9.37
C ILE A 193 1.95 24.91 -9.74
N ASN A 194 3.12 24.46 -10.18
CA ASN A 194 4.22 25.35 -10.59
C ASN A 194 3.88 26.21 -11.83
N ARG A 195 2.95 25.74 -12.67
CA ARG A 195 2.40 26.51 -13.81
C ARG A 195 1.31 27.50 -13.40
N GLY A 196 0.86 27.49 -12.14
CA GLY A 196 -0.23 28.33 -11.64
C GLY A 196 -1.63 27.77 -11.92
N GLU A 197 -1.74 26.46 -12.21
CA GLU A 197 -2.98 25.76 -12.50
C GLU A 197 -3.66 25.27 -11.20
N ASP A 198 -4.00 26.22 -10.33
CA ASP A 198 -4.54 25.96 -8.97
C ASP A 198 -6.05 25.61 -9.03
N GLU A 199 -6.40 24.32 -8.98
CA GLU A 199 -7.79 23.85 -8.98
C GLU A 199 -8.05 22.73 -7.96
N ALA A 200 -9.28 22.67 -7.42
CA ALA A 200 -9.65 21.75 -6.34
C ALA A 200 -9.41 20.26 -6.69
N ASN A 201 -9.74 19.82 -7.91
CA ASN A 201 -9.60 18.41 -8.31
C ASN A 201 -8.15 17.93 -8.36
N LEU A 202 -7.21 18.81 -8.75
CA LEU A 202 -5.78 18.51 -8.72
C LEU A 202 -5.34 18.11 -7.32
N TYR A 203 -5.72 18.90 -6.31
CA TYR A 203 -5.36 18.63 -4.92
C TYR A 203 -6.03 17.38 -4.37
N PHE A 204 -7.25 17.08 -4.82
CA PHE A 204 -7.93 15.83 -4.49
C PHE A 204 -7.14 14.61 -5.01
N TRP A 205 -6.74 14.59 -6.29
CA TRP A 205 -5.95 13.48 -6.84
C TRP A 205 -4.57 13.38 -6.22
N ARG A 206 -3.93 14.52 -5.93
CA ARG A 206 -2.65 14.58 -5.20
C ARG A 206 -2.77 14.00 -3.79
N ALA A 207 -3.85 14.30 -3.07
CA ALA A 207 -4.13 13.74 -1.75
C ALA A 207 -4.30 12.22 -1.80
N TYR A 208 -5.07 11.72 -2.77
CA TYR A 208 -5.23 10.30 -3.05
C TYR A 208 -3.87 9.62 -3.29
N ALA A 209 -2.99 10.24 -4.09
CA ALA A 209 -1.68 9.68 -4.40
C ALA A 209 -0.76 9.65 -3.18
N PHE A 210 -0.72 10.71 -2.36
CA PHE A 210 0.03 10.69 -1.10
C PHE A 210 -0.51 9.63 -0.13
N ARG A 211 -1.83 9.44 -0.05
CA ARG A 211 -2.42 8.37 0.77
C ARG A 211 -1.96 6.99 0.30
N ARG A 212 -1.90 6.74 -1.01
CA ARG A 212 -1.37 5.47 -1.56
C ARG A 212 0.08 5.20 -1.19
N LEU A 213 0.87 6.25 -1.03
CA LEU A 213 2.27 6.17 -0.60
C LEU A 213 2.43 6.21 0.93
N GLU A 214 1.32 6.11 1.69
CA GLU A 214 1.29 6.21 3.16
C GLU A 214 1.85 7.54 3.72
N ARG A 215 1.90 8.57 2.88
CA ARG A 215 2.32 9.95 3.22
C ARG A 215 1.13 10.76 3.70
N PHE A 216 0.59 10.38 4.85
CA PHE A 216 -0.73 10.86 5.31
C PHE A 216 -0.77 12.35 5.64
N ASP A 217 0.33 12.95 6.06
CA ASP A 217 0.36 14.37 6.43
C ASP A 217 0.28 15.25 5.18
N GLU A 218 1.04 14.92 4.12
CA GLU A 218 0.94 15.59 2.82
C GLU A 218 -0.40 15.32 2.13
N ALA A 219 -0.96 14.13 2.33
CA ALA A 219 -2.31 13.81 1.88
C ALA A 219 -3.35 14.72 2.54
N MET A 220 -3.25 14.92 3.86
CA MET A 220 -4.18 15.77 4.62
C MET A 220 -4.08 17.24 4.18
N VAL A 221 -2.86 17.77 4.03
CA VAL A 221 -2.65 19.13 3.51
C VAL A 221 -3.26 19.30 2.12
N SER A 222 -3.08 18.30 1.25
CA SER A 222 -3.61 18.35 -0.11
C SER A 222 -5.15 18.30 -0.11
N ILE A 223 -5.79 17.41 0.66
CA ILE A 223 -7.25 17.33 0.66
C ILE A 223 -7.90 18.55 1.31
N ASP A 224 -7.27 19.12 2.35
CA ASP A 224 -7.77 20.36 2.97
C ASP A 224 -7.70 21.52 1.95
N ARG A 225 -6.63 21.61 1.16
CA ARG A 225 -6.53 22.60 0.07
C ARG A 225 -7.59 22.39 -1.03
N ALA A 226 -7.89 21.14 -1.38
CA ALA A 226 -8.98 20.83 -2.32
C ALA A 226 -10.34 21.34 -1.82
N ILE A 227 -10.62 21.17 -0.52
CA ILE A 227 -11.84 21.64 0.14
C ILE A 227 -11.90 23.18 0.17
N GLU A 228 -10.79 23.86 0.46
CA GLU A 228 -10.71 25.33 0.49
C GLU A 228 -11.00 25.97 -0.87
N LEU A 229 -10.50 25.38 -1.95
CA LEU A 229 -10.68 25.89 -3.32
C LEU A 229 -12.08 25.63 -3.88
N HIS A 230 -12.84 24.75 -3.25
CA HIS A 230 -14.10 24.28 -3.80
C HIS A 230 -15.19 25.37 -3.75
N PRO A 231 -15.83 25.71 -4.88
CA PRO A 231 -16.85 26.76 -4.90
C PRO A 231 -18.08 26.42 -4.06
N PRO A 232 -18.67 27.39 -3.34
CA PRO A 232 -19.90 27.18 -2.60
C PRO A 232 -21.04 26.73 -3.54
N GLY A 233 -21.78 25.69 -3.13
CA GLY A 233 -22.95 25.17 -3.86
C GLY A 233 -22.71 23.90 -4.69
N MET A 234 -21.47 23.44 -4.87
CA MET A 234 -21.18 22.15 -5.53
C MET A 234 -21.13 20.97 -4.53
N ASN A 235 -22.26 20.72 -3.86
CA ASN A 235 -22.32 19.78 -2.71
C ASN A 235 -21.90 18.34 -3.04
N ILE A 236 -22.13 17.87 -4.26
CA ILE A 236 -21.81 16.48 -4.66
C ILE A 236 -20.30 16.24 -4.62
N VAL A 237 -19.51 17.14 -5.22
CA VAL A 237 -18.05 17.05 -5.25
C VAL A 237 -17.45 17.22 -3.85
N HIS A 238 -18.09 18.05 -3.01
CA HIS A 238 -17.68 18.24 -1.62
C HIS A 238 -17.79 16.93 -0.80
N GLN A 239 -18.78 16.07 -1.08
CA GLN A 239 -18.89 14.79 -0.39
C GLN A 239 -17.73 13.83 -0.72
N ASP A 240 -17.24 13.83 -1.96
CA ASP A 240 -16.09 13.01 -2.34
C ASP A 240 -14.80 13.49 -1.66
N TYR A 241 -14.62 14.80 -1.52
CA TYR A 241 -13.45 15.36 -0.82
C TYR A 241 -13.46 15.01 0.67
N VAL A 242 -14.62 15.14 1.33
CA VAL A 242 -14.79 14.76 2.74
C VAL A 242 -14.59 13.25 2.92
N ARG A 243 -15.05 12.42 1.97
CA ARG A 243 -14.82 10.96 2.01
C ARG A 243 -13.33 10.64 1.91
N GLU A 244 -12.60 11.25 0.98
CA GLU A 244 -11.17 11.04 0.85
C GLU A 244 -10.41 11.49 2.11
N ARG A 245 -10.79 12.64 2.68
CA ARG A 245 -10.24 13.10 3.96
C ARG A 245 -10.43 12.09 5.09
N ALA A 246 -11.63 11.50 5.19
CA ALA A 246 -11.92 10.44 6.16
C ALA A 246 -11.12 9.15 5.89
N LEU A 247 -10.92 8.79 4.62
CA LEU A 247 -10.07 7.66 4.23
C LEU A 247 -8.61 7.89 4.66
N ILE A 248 -8.06 9.09 4.43
CA ILE A 248 -6.70 9.45 4.87
C ILE A 248 -6.56 9.28 6.38
N ALA A 249 -7.48 9.84 7.17
CA ALA A 249 -7.45 9.76 8.62
C ALA A 249 -7.56 8.30 9.13
N THR A 250 -8.46 7.52 8.53
CA THR A 250 -8.68 6.12 8.91
C THR A 250 -7.50 5.25 8.54
N SER A 251 -6.92 5.40 7.33
CA SER A 251 -5.72 4.67 6.91
C SER A 251 -4.53 4.94 7.83
N LYS A 252 -4.30 6.21 8.22
CA LYS A 252 -3.26 6.58 9.18
C LYS A 252 -3.44 5.88 10.53
N LEU A 253 -4.68 5.88 11.05
CA LEU A 253 -5.00 5.23 12.33
C LEU A 253 -4.79 3.71 12.28
N VAL A 254 -5.29 3.05 11.23
CA VAL A 254 -5.17 1.59 11.07
C VAL A 254 -3.71 1.17 10.98
N LEU A 255 -2.89 1.85 10.19
CA LEU A 255 -1.45 1.52 10.10
C LEU A 255 -0.72 1.75 11.42
N ALA A 256 -1.04 2.82 12.16
CA ALA A 256 -0.49 3.04 13.49
C ALA A 256 -0.86 1.90 14.46
N GLN A 257 -2.10 1.43 14.44
CA GLN A 257 -2.56 0.30 15.26
C GLN A 257 -1.87 -1.01 14.87
N VAL A 258 -1.75 -1.31 13.57
CA VAL A 258 -1.03 -2.49 13.07
C VAL A 258 0.43 -2.46 13.52
N ALA A 259 1.10 -1.32 13.41
CA ALA A 259 2.49 -1.17 13.86
C ALA A 259 2.63 -1.36 15.38
N MET A 260 1.69 -0.86 16.19
CA MET A 260 1.68 -1.09 17.63
C MET A 260 1.49 -2.58 17.97
N HIS A 261 0.51 -3.25 17.36
CA HIS A 261 0.26 -4.67 17.61
C HIS A 261 1.42 -5.55 17.15
N ALA A 262 2.05 -5.24 16.01
CA ALA A 262 3.22 -5.96 15.53
C ALA A 262 4.40 -5.87 16.51
N ARG A 263 4.60 -4.71 17.15
CA ARG A 263 5.60 -4.53 18.21
C ARG A 263 5.25 -5.33 19.45
N GLN A 264 4.00 -5.25 19.92
CA GLN A 264 3.54 -5.99 21.09
C GLN A 264 3.75 -7.49 20.91
N VAL A 265 3.34 -8.06 19.77
CA VAL A 265 3.53 -9.49 19.46
C VAL A 265 5.02 -9.84 19.40
N SER A 266 5.86 -8.99 18.82
CA SER A 266 7.31 -9.22 18.79
C SER A 266 7.94 -9.23 20.18
N ASP A 267 7.50 -8.34 21.06
CA ASP A 267 8.02 -8.23 22.43
C ASP A 267 7.53 -9.40 23.30
N GLU A 268 6.26 -9.80 23.17
CA GLU A 268 5.71 -11.01 23.80
C GLU A 268 6.45 -12.27 23.36
N LEU A 269 6.69 -12.43 22.04
CA LEU A 269 7.44 -13.56 21.49
C LEU A 269 8.89 -13.59 22.01
N ARG A 270 9.54 -12.41 22.11
CA ARG A 270 10.90 -12.31 22.66
C ARG A 270 10.94 -12.68 24.14
N ALA A 271 9.96 -12.23 24.91
CA ALA A 271 9.86 -12.56 26.34
C ALA A 271 9.64 -14.06 26.56
N GLU A 272 8.72 -14.66 25.80
CA GLU A 272 8.44 -16.11 25.86
C GLU A 272 9.67 -16.93 25.47
N MET A 273 10.34 -16.58 24.36
CA MET A 273 11.55 -17.28 23.92
C MET A 273 12.69 -17.15 24.94
N SER A 274 12.83 -16.00 25.59
CA SER A 274 13.80 -15.81 26.68
C SER A 274 13.46 -16.69 27.89
N SER A 275 12.18 -16.78 28.27
CA SER A 275 11.71 -17.62 29.37
C SER A 275 11.99 -19.10 29.10
N GLN A 276 11.66 -19.59 27.90
CA GLN A 276 11.93 -20.96 27.48
C GLN A 276 13.42 -21.27 27.45
N LEU A 277 14.25 -20.34 26.97
CA LEU A 277 15.71 -20.49 26.96
C LEU A 277 16.27 -20.61 28.38
N GLU A 278 15.82 -19.77 29.31
CA GLU A 278 16.27 -19.83 30.71
C GLU A 278 15.79 -21.11 31.40
N SER A 279 14.56 -21.56 31.13
CA SER A 279 14.07 -22.85 31.62
C SER A 279 14.90 -24.02 31.09
N ALA A 280 15.23 -24.03 29.80
CA ALA A 280 16.05 -25.07 29.19
C ALA A 280 17.49 -25.07 29.74
N LYS A 281 18.09 -23.89 29.94
CA LYS A 281 19.40 -23.75 30.60
C LYS A 281 19.37 -24.25 32.04
N ALA A 282 18.32 -23.95 32.79
CA ALA A 282 18.16 -24.41 34.17
C ALA A 282 18.06 -25.94 34.24
N GLU A 283 17.29 -26.55 33.34
CA GLU A 283 17.17 -28.02 33.26
C GLU A 283 18.49 -28.69 32.89
N LEU A 284 19.25 -28.13 31.93
CA LEU A 284 20.59 -28.65 31.58
C LEU A 284 21.58 -28.56 32.74
N ARG A 285 21.58 -27.44 33.49
CA ARG A 285 22.42 -27.31 34.70
C ARG A 285 22.08 -28.37 35.74
N LYS A 286 20.79 -28.58 35.99
CA LYS A 286 20.31 -29.60 36.92
C LYS A 286 20.75 -31.01 36.50
N GLN A 287 20.62 -31.36 35.22
CA GLN A 287 21.09 -32.64 34.69
C GLN A 287 22.61 -32.82 34.86
N GLN A 288 23.39 -31.75 34.66
CA GLN A 288 24.83 -31.78 34.89
C GLN A 288 25.19 -32.00 36.37
N GLU A 289 24.51 -31.31 37.29
CA GLU A 289 24.69 -31.48 38.73
C GLU A 289 24.32 -32.90 39.18
N ASP A 290 23.19 -33.43 38.71
CA ASP A 290 22.74 -34.79 38.99
C ASP A 290 23.75 -35.83 38.46
N ALA A 291 24.26 -35.65 37.23
CA ALA A 291 25.28 -36.53 36.66
C ALA A 291 26.59 -36.48 37.47
N GLN A 292 27.04 -35.29 37.87
CA GLN A 292 28.24 -35.12 38.69
C GLN A 292 28.08 -35.79 40.06
N LYS A 293 26.91 -35.69 40.69
CA LYS A 293 26.59 -36.35 41.95
C LYS A 293 26.61 -37.87 41.82
N VAL A 294 26.02 -38.42 40.76
CA VAL A 294 26.05 -39.87 40.47
C VAL A 294 27.49 -40.37 40.27
N VAL A 295 28.33 -39.61 39.58
CA VAL A 295 29.76 -39.94 39.40
C VAL A 295 30.50 -39.93 40.73
N SER A 296 30.31 -38.89 41.55
CA SER A 296 30.93 -38.79 42.88
C SER A 296 30.51 -39.95 43.79
N ASP A 297 29.22 -40.28 43.85
CA ASP A 297 28.70 -41.41 44.62
C ASP A 297 29.29 -42.74 44.13
N SER A 298 29.45 -42.90 42.81
CA SER A 298 30.06 -44.09 42.22
C SER A 298 31.55 -44.20 42.57
N LEU A 299 32.29 -43.09 42.55
CA LEU A 299 33.70 -43.05 42.96
C LEU A 299 33.87 -43.42 44.43
N LEU A 300 33.03 -42.87 45.32
CA LEU A 300 33.03 -43.23 46.75
C LEU A 300 32.81 -44.74 46.95
N LYS A 301 31.83 -45.32 46.26
CA LYS A 301 31.59 -46.78 46.30
C LYS A 301 32.79 -47.59 45.83
N ILE A 302 33.48 -47.15 44.77
CA ILE A 302 34.70 -47.82 44.29
C ILE A 302 35.78 -47.80 45.38
N VAL A 303 35.97 -46.66 46.05
CA VAL A 303 36.94 -46.53 47.15
C VAL A 303 36.58 -47.43 48.33
N GLU A 304 35.30 -47.48 48.74
CA GLU A 304 34.83 -48.38 49.81
C GLU A 304 35.07 -49.86 49.48
N ILE A 305 34.73 -50.27 48.25
CA ILE A 305 34.96 -51.63 47.76
C ILE A 305 36.45 -51.96 47.79
N LEU A 306 37.31 -51.06 47.27
CA LEU A 306 38.75 -51.23 47.29
C LEU A 306 39.31 -51.37 48.72
N GLY A 307 38.84 -50.52 49.64
CA GLY A 307 39.19 -50.60 51.06
C GLY A 307 38.80 -51.94 51.70
N LEU A 308 37.60 -52.46 51.38
CA LEU A 308 37.15 -53.78 51.82
C LEU A 308 38.09 -54.89 51.30
N PHE A 309 38.47 -54.83 50.02
CA PHE A 309 39.37 -55.81 49.41
C PHE A 309 40.77 -55.78 50.04
N ILE A 310 41.31 -54.59 50.35
CA ILE A 310 42.58 -54.44 51.07
C ILE A 310 42.47 -55.06 52.48
N ALA A 311 41.37 -54.79 53.20
CA ALA A 311 41.12 -55.38 54.51
C ALA A 311 41.01 -56.92 54.45
N LEU A 312 40.35 -57.47 53.44
CA LEU A 312 40.28 -58.91 53.20
C LEU A 312 41.66 -59.50 52.95
N ALA A 313 42.46 -58.89 52.07
CA ALA A 313 43.82 -59.35 51.78
C ALA A 313 44.68 -59.35 53.07
N GLY A 314 44.62 -58.28 53.86
CA GLY A 314 45.30 -58.20 55.15
C GLY A 314 44.82 -59.27 56.15
N PHE A 315 43.50 -59.51 56.22
CA PHE A 315 42.91 -60.56 57.03
C PHE A 315 43.34 -61.96 56.59
N LEU A 316 43.36 -62.26 55.30
CA LEU A 316 43.79 -63.55 54.75
C LEU A 316 45.28 -63.80 55.01
N VAL A 317 46.14 -62.80 54.82
CA VAL A 317 47.57 -62.90 55.15
C VAL A 317 47.78 -63.12 56.65
N GLY A 318 47.12 -62.33 57.50
CA GLY A 318 47.23 -62.47 58.96
C GLY A 318 46.71 -63.81 59.48
N SER A 319 45.54 -64.24 59.00
CA SER A 319 44.94 -65.53 59.37
C SER A 319 45.72 -66.73 58.83
N GLY A 320 46.33 -66.62 57.64
CA GLY A 320 47.23 -67.62 57.07
C GLY A 320 48.49 -67.83 57.91
N VAL A 321 49.11 -66.76 58.43
CA VAL A 321 50.27 -66.87 59.36
C VAL A 321 49.89 -67.59 60.65
N VAL A 322 48.68 -67.35 61.18
CA VAL A 322 48.16 -68.04 62.38
C VAL A 322 47.92 -69.53 62.09
N ALA A 323 47.36 -69.86 60.92
CA ALA A 323 47.14 -71.24 60.50
C ALA A 323 48.45 -72.01 60.29
N PHE A 324 49.49 -71.38 59.73
CA PHE A 324 50.80 -72.00 59.51
C PHE A 324 51.57 -72.29 60.81
N ARG A 325 51.26 -71.61 61.92
CA ARG A 325 51.89 -71.84 63.24
C ARG A 325 51.11 -72.78 64.15
N ALA A 326 49.93 -73.23 63.74
CA ALA A 326 49.09 -74.13 64.53
C ALA A 326 49.62 -75.57 64.47
N THR A 327 49.91 -76.17 65.64
CA THR A 327 50.51 -77.52 65.74
C THR A 327 49.52 -78.58 66.24
N GLY A 328 48.26 -78.20 66.52
CA GLY A 328 47.23 -79.10 67.05
C GLY A 328 45.88 -79.02 66.31
N PHE A 329 45.14 -80.13 66.32
CA PHE A 329 43.84 -80.28 65.64
C PHE A 329 42.83 -79.18 65.99
N TRP A 330 42.69 -78.84 67.27
CA TRP A 330 41.75 -77.81 67.75
C TRP A 330 42.15 -76.39 67.31
N GLN A 331 43.44 -76.11 67.13
CA GLN A 331 43.92 -74.81 66.64
C GLN A 331 43.67 -74.67 65.13
N ASN A 332 43.85 -75.73 64.35
CA ASN A 332 43.51 -75.76 62.92
C ASN A 332 42.01 -75.58 62.68
N PHE A 333 41.18 -76.21 63.52
CA PHE A 333 39.73 -76.02 63.46
C PHE A 333 39.33 -74.56 63.77
N ALA A 334 39.96 -73.95 64.77
CA ALA A 334 39.74 -72.55 65.12
C ALA A 334 40.21 -71.59 63.99
N SER A 335 41.36 -71.84 63.35
CA SER A 335 41.83 -71.01 62.24
C SER A 335 40.97 -71.14 60.99
N MET A 336 40.52 -72.36 60.64
CA MET A 336 39.57 -72.57 59.54
C MET A 336 38.23 -71.90 59.80
N SER A 337 37.72 -71.99 61.03
CA SER A 337 36.48 -71.32 61.44
C SER A 337 36.61 -69.80 61.36
N LEU A 338 37.76 -69.24 61.77
CA LEU A 338 38.04 -67.81 61.68
C LEU A 338 38.05 -67.31 60.23
N VAL A 339 38.72 -68.01 59.31
CA VAL A 339 38.76 -67.67 57.88
C VAL A 339 37.38 -67.73 57.24
N LEU A 340 36.59 -68.77 57.58
CA LEU A 340 35.22 -68.92 57.09
C LEU A 340 34.34 -67.76 57.58
N LEU A 341 34.41 -67.44 58.88
CA LEU A 341 33.64 -66.36 59.48
C LEU A 341 34.01 -64.99 58.88
N GLY A 342 35.31 -64.73 58.72
CA GLY A 342 35.80 -63.51 58.08
C GLY A 342 35.40 -63.39 56.61
N SER A 343 35.36 -64.50 55.87
CA SER A 343 34.88 -64.52 54.48
C SER A 343 33.38 -64.24 54.40
N VAL A 344 32.58 -64.86 55.26
CA VAL A 344 31.12 -64.59 55.35
C VAL A 344 30.86 -63.14 55.74
N LEU A 345 31.63 -62.61 56.69
CA LEU A 345 31.53 -61.21 57.11
C LEU A 345 31.91 -60.26 55.97
N PHE A 346 32.99 -60.54 55.23
CA PHE A 346 33.40 -59.77 54.06
C PHE A 346 32.32 -59.77 52.97
N PHE A 347 31.79 -60.93 52.59
CA PHE A 347 30.72 -61.00 51.60
C PHE A 347 29.43 -60.35 52.10
N GLY A 348 29.15 -60.42 53.40
CA GLY A 348 28.05 -59.69 54.04
C GLY A 348 28.22 -58.18 53.91
N LEU A 349 29.40 -57.65 54.25
CA LEU A 349 29.75 -56.23 54.15
C LEU A 349 29.80 -55.74 52.70
N LEU A 350 30.41 -56.50 51.79
CA LEU A 350 30.44 -56.20 50.36
C LEU A 350 29.03 -56.14 49.78
N ARG A 351 28.17 -57.11 50.13
CA ARG A 351 26.76 -57.11 49.72
C ARG A 351 26.01 -55.92 50.30
N LEU A 352 26.33 -55.49 51.52
CA LEU A 352 25.74 -54.32 52.15
C LEU A 352 26.15 -53.03 51.42
N VAL A 353 27.43 -52.84 51.11
CA VAL A 353 27.96 -51.69 50.34
C VAL A 353 27.36 -51.65 48.92
N ILE A 354 27.28 -52.80 48.23
CA ILE A 354 26.70 -52.88 46.87
C ILE A 354 25.18 -52.64 46.90
N ARG A 355 24.45 -53.14 47.91
CA ARG A 355 23.00 -52.95 48.04
C ARG A 355 22.61 -51.60 48.63
N TYR A 356 23.50 -50.88 49.31
CA TYR A 356 23.19 -49.55 49.83
C TYR A 356 23.02 -48.58 48.65
N ARG A 357 21.76 -48.35 48.28
CA ARG A 357 21.36 -47.17 47.52
C ARG A 357 21.09 -46.08 48.56
N PRO A 358 21.83 -44.96 48.57
CA PRO A 358 21.44 -43.83 49.39
C PRO A 358 20.03 -43.42 48.94
N GLN A 359 19.07 -43.41 49.88
CA GLN A 359 17.76 -42.83 49.60
C GLN A 359 17.96 -41.34 49.33
N ARG A 360 17.53 -40.92 48.13
CA ARG A 360 17.40 -39.52 47.72
C ARG A 360 16.65 -38.74 48.82
N ARG A 361 17.32 -37.80 49.47
CA ARG A 361 16.68 -36.66 50.14
C ARG A 361 16.88 -35.43 49.27
#